data_AF-A0A645BG74-F1
#
_entry.id   AF-A0A645BG74-F1
#
_cell.length_a   1.000
_cell.length_b   1.000
_cell.length_c   1.000
_cell.angle_alpha   90.00
_cell.angle_beta   90.00
_cell.angle_gamma   90.00
#
_symmetry.space_group_name_H-M   'P 1'
#
loop_
_entity.id
_entity.type
_entity.pdbx_description
1 polymer ?
#
loop_
_entity_poly.entity_id
_entity_poly.type
_entity_poly.pdbx_seq_one_letter_code
_entity_poly.pdbx_strand_id
1 'polypeptide(L)'
;MGQKITYVPQSVTWEQEPETINVWIKQRTRWVKGNIYVLVKYITNIFKGKQNRVLFDILYFFSVYFLFLTSVVISDIIFVLSLFNLVEINIPFNFLVIWILSYILFILQVSITLSMEKGEGDLQNILLVALMYFTYSQMWLIVALKGMFGYFSDAIHKREAKWYKTERF
;
A
#
# COMPACT_ATOMS: atom_id res chain seq x y z
N MET A 1 -16.54 24.69 -6.23
CA MET A 1 -15.57 24.84 -7.34
C MET A 1 -15.92 23.81 -8.40
N GLY A 2 -16.26 24.25 -9.62
CA GLY A 2 -16.70 23.41 -10.75
C GLY A 2 -15.63 23.19 -11.82
N GLN A 3 -14.36 23.20 -11.42
CA GLN A 3 -13.22 22.99 -12.32
C GLN A 3 -13.13 21.52 -12.73
N LYS A 4 -12.69 21.24 -13.96
CA LYS A 4 -12.46 19.89 -14.47
C LYS A 4 -10.96 19.59 -14.43
N ILE A 5 -10.60 18.45 -13.88
CA ILE A 5 -9.24 17.91 -13.90
C ILE A 5 -9.24 16.80 -14.95
N THR A 6 -8.24 16.79 -15.83
CA THR A 6 -8.04 15.74 -16.83
C THR A 6 -6.69 15.09 -16.65
N TYR A 7 -6.63 13.78 -16.88
CA TYR A 7 -5.38 13.04 -16.94
C TYR A 7 -4.75 13.22 -18.33
N VAL A 8 -3.45 13.50 -18.38
CA VAL A 8 -2.68 13.66 -19.62
C VAL A 8 -1.59 12.59 -19.65
N PRO A 9 -1.78 11.45 -20.35
CA PRO A 9 -0.84 10.33 -20.28
C PRO A 9 0.55 10.65 -20.84
N GLN A 10 0.68 11.73 -21.63
CA GLN A 10 1.96 12.16 -22.20
C GLN A 10 2.78 13.05 -21.27
N SER A 11 2.22 13.53 -20.15
CA SER A 11 2.96 14.37 -19.20
C SER A 11 3.84 13.48 -18.32
N VAL A 12 5.10 13.31 -18.71
CA VAL A 12 6.10 12.56 -17.96
C VAL A 12 6.85 13.50 -17.03
N THR A 13 6.93 13.14 -15.75
CA THR A 13 7.71 13.86 -14.74
C THR A 13 8.60 12.88 -13.99
N TRP A 14 9.83 13.30 -13.68
CA TRP A 14 10.75 12.51 -12.88
C TRP A 14 10.68 12.95 -11.42
N GLU A 15 10.46 12.01 -10.51
CA GLU A 15 10.54 12.23 -9.07
C GLU A 15 11.84 11.63 -8.52
N GLN A 16 12.58 12.41 -7.73
CA GLN A 16 13.77 11.91 -7.04
C GLN A 16 13.30 11.01 -5.88
N GLU A 17 13.66 9.74 -5.95
CA GLU A 17 13.44 8.80 -4.84
C GLU A 17 14.37 9.13 -3.66
N PRO A 18 13.92 8.92 -2.41
CA PRO A 18 14.76 9.16 -1.24
C PRO A 18 16.02 8.29 -1.24
N GLU A 19 17.19 8.92 -1.05
CA GLU A 19 18.49 8.22 -1.05
C GLU A 19 18.72 7.33 0.17
N THR A 20 18.11 7.68 1.31
CA THR A 20 18.27 6.94 2.57
C THR A 20 16.96 6.31 3.03
N ILE A 21 17.07 5.09 3.56
CA ILE A 21 15.93 4.33 4.11
C ILE A 21 15.19 5.15 5.19
N ASN A 22 15.91 5.92 6.00
CA ASN A 22 15.31 6.76 7.03
C ASN A 22 14.38 7.84 6.44
N VAL A 23 14.82 8.52 5.36
CA VAL A 23 13.99 9.52 4.66
C VAL A 23 12.83 8.83 3.94
N TRP A 24 13.08 7.67 3.31
CA TRP A 24 12.06 6.85 2.67
C TRP A 24 10.94 6.47 3.65
N ILE A 25 11.28 5.93 4.83
CA ILE A 25 10.31 5.57 5.87
C ILE A 25 9.51 6.80 6.29
N LYS A 26 10.16 7.95 6.58
CA LYS A 26 9.45 9.19 6.98
C LYS A 26 8.46 9.63 5.91
N GLN A 27 8.89 9.63 4.64
CA GLN A 27 8.08 10.08 3.51
C GLN A 27 6.89 9.14 3.28
N ARG A 28 7.11 7.83 3.17
CA ARG A 28 6.04 6.86 2.91
C ARG A 28 5.09 6.73 4.10
N THR A 29 5.57 6.85 5.35
CA THR A 29 4.71 6.91 6.55
C THR A 29 3.77 8.12 6.47
N ARG A 30 4.28 9.27 6.00
CA ARG A 30 3.48 10.48 5.77
C ARG A 30 2.39 10.24 4.73
N TRP A 31 2.71 9.55 3.64
CA TRP A 31 1.75 9.23 2.57
C TRP A 31 0.62 8.34 3.09
N VAL A 32 0.95 7.29 3.84
CA VAL A 32 -0.04 6.42 4.49
C VAL A 32 -0.96 7.22 5.42
N LYS A 33 -0.39 8.07 6.30
CA LYS A 33 -1.18 8.94 7.18
C LYS A 33 -2.13 9.86 6.39
N GLY A 34 -1.64 10.45 5.30
CA GLY A 34 -2.43 11.32 4.42
C GLY A 34 -3.58 10.58 3.75
N ASN A 35 -3.32 9.38 3.22
CA ASN A 35 -4.35 8.54 2.60
C ASN A 35 -5.41 8.12 3.61
N ILE A 36 -5.02 7.68 4.81
CA ILE A 36 -5.97 7.34 5.88
C ILE A 36 -6.83 8.55 6.27
N TYR A 37 -6.21 9.73 6.41
CA TYR A 37 -6.93 10.96 6.72
C TYR A 37 -8.01 11.29 5.68
N VAL A 38 -7.66 11.20 4.39
CA VAL A 38 -8.62 11.44 3.30
C VAL A 38 -9.72 10.39 3.34
N LEU A 39 -9.38 9.10 3.47
CA LEU A 39 -10.39 8.03 3.52
C LEU A 39 -11.37 8.21 4.67
N VAL A 40 -10.91 8.45 5.90
CA VAL A 40 -11.77 8.68 7.07
C VAL A 40 -12.65 9.92 6.87
N LYS A 41 -12.08 11.00 6.30
CA LYS A 41 -12.83 12.23 6.03
C LYS A 41 -13.95 12.01 5.01
N TYR A 42 -13.73 11.21 3.97
CA TYR A 42 -14.71 11.00 2.92
C TYR A 42 -15.68 9.86 3.22
N ILE A 43 -15.28 8.81 3.95
CA ILE A 43 -16.16 7.70 4.32
C ILE A 43 -17.32 8.18 5.20
N THR A 44 -17.07 9.15 6.09
CA THR A 44 -18.11 9.78 6.92
C THR A 44 -19.08 10.65 6.12
N ASN A 45 -18.68 11.09 4.92
CA ASN A 45 -19.53 11.87 4.02
C ASN A 45 -20.34 11.00 3.04
N ILE A 46 -20.01 9.72 2.87
CA ILE A 46 -20.80 8.78 2.05
C ILE A 46 -22.25 8.72 2.54
N PHE A 47 -22.44 8.63 3.85
CA PHE A 47 -23.78 8.59 4.46
C PHE A 47 -24.57 9.90 4.35
N LYS A 48 -23.94 10.99 3.88
CA LYS A 48 -24.58 12.31 3.69
C LYS A 48 -25.10 12.54 2.26
N GLY A 49 -25.06 11.52 1.40
CA GLY A 49 -25.79 11.46 0.13
C GLY A 49 -25.34 12.40 -1.00
N LYS A 50 -24.24 13.14 -0.85
CA LYS A 50 -23.82 14.19 -1.80
C LYS A 50 -22.71 13.79 -2.80
N GLN A 51 -22.10 12.60 -2.71
CA GLN A 51 -20.90 12.26 -3.49
C GLN A 51 -20.87 10.81 -4.02
N ASN A 52 -21.66 10.52 -5.06
CA ASN A 52 -21.68 9.18 -5.68
C ASN A 52 -20.51 8.94 -6.65
N ARG A 53 -19.91 9.99 -7.23
CA ARG A 53 -18.88 9.82 -8.29
C ARG A 53 -17.54 9.27 -7.82
N VAL A 54 -17.18 9.51 -6.54
CA VAL A 54 -15.92 9.06 -5.93
C VAL A 54 -16.13 7.92 -4.94
N LEU A 55 -17.36 7.41 -4.81
CA LEU A 55 -17.69 6.35 -3.86
C LEU A 55 -16.88 5.08 -4.14
N PHE A 56 -16.80 4.70 -5.42
CA PHE A 56 -16.03 3.55 -5.85
C PHE A 56 -14.56 3.66 -5.45
N ASP A 57 -13.95 4.81 -5.71
CA ASP A 57 -12.54 5.06 -5.34
C ASP A 57 -12.34 4.95 -3.83
N ILE A 58 -13.24 5.53 -3.03
CA ILE A 58 -13.17 5.46 -1.57
C ILE A 58 -13.26 4.01 -1.09
N LEU A 59 -14.19 3.21 -1.63
CA LEU A 59 -14.36 1.80 -1.27
C LEU A 59 -13.16 0.95 -1.71
N TYR A 60 -12.63 1.20 -2.90
CA TYR A 60 -11.43 0.55 -3.42
C TYR A 60 -10.23 0.82 -2.50
N PHE A 61 -9.93 2.09 -2.24
CA PHE A 61 -8.83 2.46 -1.35
C PHE A 61 -9.06 1.97 0.08
N PHE A 62 -10.29 2.00 0.60
CA PHE A 62 -10.60 1.42 1.91
C PHE A 62 -10.27 -0.08 1.95
N SER A 63 -10.66 -0.82 0.92
CA SER A 63 -10.39 -2.26 0.83
C SER A 63 -8.89 -2.56 0.80
N VAL A 64 -8.10 -1.79 0.07
CA VAL A 64 -6.64 -1.99 0.00
C VAL A 64 -5.97 -1.58 1.32
N TYR A 65 -6.27 -0.40 1.87
CA TYR A 65 -5.54 0.09 3.03
C TYR A 65 -5.96 -0.55 4.35
N PHE A 66 -7.23 -0.95 4.50
CA PHE A 66 -7.73 -1.55 5.72
C PHE A 66 -7.89 -3.06 5.59
N LEU A 67 -8.72 -3.55 4.66
CA LEU A 67 -9.02 -4.97 4.58
C LEU A 67 -7.80 -5.80 4.17
N PHE A 68 -7.11 -5.40 3.10
CA PHE A 68 -5.93 -6.13 2.65
C PHE A 68 -4.79 -6.06 3.67
N LEU A 69 -4.46 -4.88 4.20
CA LEU A 69 -3.41 -4.76 5.23
C LEU A 69 -3.71 -5.59 6.48
N THR A 70 -4.94 -5.51 7.02
CA THR A 70 -5.31 -6.32 8.19
C THR A 70 -5.29 -7.81 7.89
N SER A 71 -5.73 -8.23 6.71
CA SER A 71 -5.67 -9.63 6.28
C SER A 71 -4.24 -10.15 6.21
N VAL A 72 -3.31 -9.37 5.65
CA VAL A 72 -1.89 -9.73 5.59
C VAL A 72 -1.30 -9.84 6.99
N VAL A 73 -1.56 -8.86 7.87
CA VAL A 73 -1.05 -8.88 9.25
C VAL A 73 -1.58 -10.08 10.03
N ILE A 74 -2.87 -10.41 9.90
CA ILE A 74 -3.46 -11.58 10.53
C ILE A 74 -2.83 -12.87 9.95
N SER A 75 -2.63 -12.92 8.64
CA SER A 75 -1.95 -14.05 7.98
C SER A 75 -0.54 -14.26 8.51
N ASP A 76 0.24 -13.19 8.70
CA ASP A 76 1.60 -13.26 9.23
C ASP A 76 1.61 -13.71 10.70
N ILE A 77 0.67 -13.21 11.52
CA ILE A 77 0.53 -13.64 12.91
C ILE A 77 0.21 -15.14 12.98
N ILE A 78 -0.75 -15.60 12.18
CA ILE A 78 -1.12 -17.02 12.11
C ILE A 78 0.08 -17.87 11.68
N PHE A 79 0.81 -17.44 10.64
CA PHE A 79 2.01 -18.12 10.17
C PHE A 79 3.05 -18.26 11.29
N VAL A 80 3.35 -17.17 12.02
CA VAL A 80 4.30 -17.19 13.13
C VAL A 80 3.82 -18.10 14.26
N LEU A 81 2.54 -18.03 14.65
CA LEU A 81 1.99 -18.91 15.69
C LEU A 81 2.04 -20.39 15.30
N SER A 82 1.78 -20.71 14.03
CA SER A 82 1.90 -22.07 13.52
C SER A 82 3.34 -22.57 13.50
N LEU A 83 4.35 -21.71 13.29
CA LEU A 83 5.76 -22.11 13.42
C LEU A 83 6.12 -22.55 14.85
N PHE A 84 5.44 -22.01 15.87
CA PHE A 84 5.61 -22.39 17.28
C PHE A 84 4.67 -23.53 17.71
N ASN A 85 3.92 -24.15 16.79
CA ASN A 85 2.90 -25.17 17.07
C ASN A 85 1.82 -24.68 18.06
N LEU A 86 1.56 -23.37 18.13
CA LEU A 86 0.51 -22.79 18.99
C LEU A 86 -0.86 -22.82 18.31
N VAL A 87 -0.89 -22.88 16.98
CA VAL A 87 -2.09 -22.91 16.15
C VAL A 87 -1.92 -23.95 15.05
N GLU A 88 -2.82 -24.92 15.01
CA GLU A 88 -2.91 -25.90 13.92
C GLU A 88 -4.02 -25.49 12.94
N ILE A 89 -3.65 -25.35 11.66
CA ILE A 89 -4.58 -24.99 10.59
C ILE A 89 -5.04 -26.27 9.89
N ASN A 90 -6.18 -26.81 10.32
CA ASN A 90 -6.78 -28.00 9.74
C ASN A 90 -7.71 -27.66 8.56
N ILE A 91 -7.18 -26.94 7.57
CA ILE A 91 -7.92 -26.62 6.34
C ILE A 91 -7.43 -27.56 5.22
N PRO A 92 -8.33 -28.23 4.47
CA PRO A 92 -7.97 -29.18 3.41
C PRO A 92 -7.39 -28.51 2.14
N PHE A 93 -6.87 -27.29 2.24
CA PHE A 93 -6.31 -26.53 1.12
C PHE A 93 -4.78 -26.60 1.10
N ASN A 94 -4.22 -26.67 -0.10
CA ASN A 94 -2.78 -26.58 -0.29
C ASN A 94 -2.35 -25.10 -0.33
N PHE A 95 -1.95 -24.58 0.84
CA PHE A 95 -1.48 -23.20 0.99
C PHE A 95 -0.26 -22.87 0.11
N LEU A 96 0.60 -23.85 -0.18
CA LEU A 96 1.75 -23.66 -1.05
C LEU A 96 1.32 -23.36 -2.48
N VAL A 97 0.28 -24.04 -2.99
CA VAL A 97 -0.26 -23.76 -4.34
C VAL A 97 -0.86 -22.36 -4.41
N ILE A 98 -1.62 -21.95 -3.39
CA ILE A 98 -2.19 -20.59 -3.32
C ILE A 98 -1.07 -19.57 -3.30
N TRP A 99 -0.05 -19.78 -2.47
CA TRP A 99 1.08 -18.88 -2.35
C TRP A 99 1.86 -18.75 -3.68
N ILE A 100 2.15 -19.86 -4.36
CA ILE A 100 2.80 -19.83 -5.68
C ILE A 100 1.94 -19.06 -6.68
N LEU A 101 0.63 -19.31 -6.72
CA LEU A 101 -0.27 -18.60 -7.62
C LEU A 101 -0.27 -17.10 -7.33
N SER A 102 -0.39 -16.70 -6.07
CA SER A 102 -0.34 -15.29 -5.65
C SER A 102 0.99 -14.64 -6.01
N TYR A 103 2.10 -15.35 -5.87
CA TYR A 103 3.43 -14.86 -6.22
C TYR A 103 3.58 -14.64 -7.73
N ILE A 104 3.11 -15.57 -8.56
CA ILE A 104 3.09 -15.43 -10.02
C ILE A 104 2.21 -14.25 -10.44
N LEU A 105 1.02 -14.12 -9.86
CA LEU A 105 0.12 -13.00 -10.14
C LEU A 105 0.74 -11.65 -9.76
N PHE A 106 1.45 -11.59 -8.64
CA PHE A 106 2.20 -10.40 -8.24
C PHE A 106 3.26 -10.00 -9.27
N ILE A 107 4.09 -10.96 -9.71
CA ILE A 107 5.12 -10.69 -10.73
C ILE A 107 4.47 -10.19 -12.01
N LEU A 108 3.41 -10.86 -12.47
CA LEU A 108 2.71 -10.50 -13.70
C LEU A 108 2.09 -9.10 -13.63
N GLN A 109 1.42 -8.76 -12.53
CA GLN A 109 0.77 -7.47 -12.36
C GLN A 109 1.77 -6.30 -12.41
N VAL A 110 2.90 -6.44 -11.70
CA VAL A 110 3.92 -5.39 -11.68
C VAL A 110 4.66 -5.33 -13.02
N SER A 111 4.96 -6.47 -13.64
CA SER A 111 5.65 -6.52 -14.94
C SER A 111 4.80 -5.91 -16.06
N ILE A 112 3.48 -6.13 -16.07
CA ILE A 112 2.57 -5.46 -17.01
C ILE A 112 2.63 -3.95 -16.82
N THR A 113 2.65 -3.48 -15.58
CA THR A 113 2.72 -2.04 -15.28
C THR A 113 4.04 -1.44 -15.77
N LEU A 114 5.17 -2.10 -15.50
CA LEU A 114 6.48 -1.67 -15.99
C LEU A 114 6.56 -1.68 -17.52
N SER A 115 5.93 -2.64 -18.19
CA SER A 115 5.93 -2.71 -19.66
C SER A 115 5.23 -1.53 -20.35
N MET A 116 4.42 -0.76 -19.61
CA MET A 116 3.81 0.47 -20.12
C MET A 116 4.82 1.63 -20.19
N GLU A 117 5.89 1.57 -19.40
CA GLU A 117 6.96 2.56 -19.40
C GLU A 117 8.02 2.21 -20.46
N LYS A 118 8.49 3.25 -21.16
CA LYS A 118 9.42 3.05 -22.27
C LYS A 118 10.77 2.54 -21.77
N GLY A 119 11.11 1.31 -22.15
CA GLY A 119 12.42 0.70 -21.85
C GLY A 119 12.45 -0.13 -20.57
N GLU A 120 11.36 -0.19 -19.80
CA GLU A 120 11.31 -0.88 -18.50
C GLU A 120 10.73 -2.31 -18.58
N GLY A 121 10.34 -2.77 -19.78
CA GLY A 121 9.78 -4.10 -20.04
C GLY A 121 10.82 -5.18 -20.33
N ASP A 122 11.95 -5.18 -19.62
CA ASP A 122 13.06 -6.11 -19.85
C ASP A 122 13.08 -7.29 -18.85
N LEU A 123 13.91 -8.30 -19.14
CA LEU A 123 14.02 -9.50 -18.29
C LEU A 123 14.66 -9.17 -16.93
N GLN A 124 15.55 -8.18 -16.87
CA GLN A 124 16.21 -7.80 -15.62
C GLN A 124 15.19 -7.20 -14.66
N ASN A 125 14.29 -6.34 -15.14
CA ASN A 125 13.23 -5.78 -14.31
C ASN A 125 12.24 -6.84 -13.84
N ILE A 126 11.89 -7.84 -14.67
CA ILE A 126 11.04 -8.96 -14.22
C ILE A 126 11.71 -9.73 -13.07
N LEU A 127 13.02 -10.02 -13.16
CA LEU A 127 13.76 -10.66 -12.07
C LEU A 127 13.84 -9.76 -10.82
N LEU A 128 14.02 -8.46 -11.01
CA LEU A 128 14.01 -7.48 -9.92
C LEU A 128 12.65 -7.45 -9.23
N VAL A 129 11.54 -7.50 -9.97
CA VAL A 129 10.18 -7.63 -9.43
C VAL A 129 10.02 -8.91 -8.61
N ALA A 130 10.55 -10.03 -9.09
CA ALA A 130 10.52 -11.30 -8.35
C ALA A 130 11.24 -11.20 -6.99
N LEU A 131 12.38 -10.50 -6.94
CA LEU A 131 13.13 -10.22 -5.70
C LEU A 131 12.45 -9.16 -4.83
N MET A 132 11.76 -8.20 -5.44
CA MET A 132 11.05 -7.11 -4.77
C MET A 132 10.02 -7.62 -3.76
N TYR A 133 9.35 -8.74 -4.08
CA TYR A 133 8.39 -9.40 -3.18
C TYR A 133 8.99 -9.72 -1.80
N PHE A 134 10.22 -10.23 -1.76
CA PHE A 134 10.89 -10.63 -0.53
C PHE A 134 11.63 -9.49 0.17
N THR A 135 11.81 -8.36 -0.50
CA THR A 135 12.64 -7.25 -0.02
C THR A 135 11.82 -5.97 0.17
N TYR A 136 11.61 -5.23 -0.91
CA TYR A 136 10.94 -3.93 -0.88
C TYR A 136 9.48 -4.00 -0.40
N SER A 137 8.72 -5.01 -0.84
CA SER A 137 7.32 -5.17 -0.42
C SER A 137 7.18 -5.37 1.09
N GLN A 138 8.17 -6.01 1.73
CA GLN A 138 8.19 -6.21 3.18
C GLN A 138 8.40 -4.90 3.93
N MET A 139 9.22 -3.99 3.40
CA MET A 139 9.38 -2.65 3.96
C MET A 139 8.06 -1.85 3.91
N TRP A 140 7.22 -2.09 2.90
CA TRP A 140 5.92 -1.45 2.77
C TRP A 140 4.98 -1.84 3.91
N LEU A 141 4.98 -3.10 4.36
CA LEU A 141 4.19 -3.54 5.53
C LEU A 141 4.58 -2.76 6.79
N ILE A 142 5.90 -2.58 7.02
CA ILE A 142 6.42 -1.82 8.17
C ILE A 142 5.91 -0.38 8.12
N VAL A 143 6.00 0.26 6.96
CA VAL A 143 5.54 1.65 6.79
C VAL A 143 4.02 1.77 6.91
N ALA A 144 3.27 0.83 6.36
CA ALA A 144 1.80 0.82 6.44
C ALA A 144 1.35 0.70 7.89
N LEU A 145 1.93 -0.22 8.66
CA LEU A 145 1.67 -0.36 10.09
C LEU A 145 2.06 0.90 10.86
N LYS A 146 3.27 1.42 10.65
CA LYS A 146 3.75 2.65 11.32
C LYS A 146 2.86 3.85 11.01
N GLY A 147 2.42 3.98 9.76
CA GLY A 147 1.52 5.04 9.31
C GLY A 147 0.13 4.91 9.94
N MET A 148 -0.43 3.70 9.95
CA MET A 148 -1.73 3.40 10.51
C MET A 148 -1.75 3.62 12.03
N PHE A 149 -0.84 3.01 12.78
CA PHE A 149 -0.72 3.22 14.23
C PHE A 149 -0.45 4.68 14.56
N GLY A 150 0.44 5.33 13.80
CA GLY A 150 0.74 6.75 13.99
C GLY A 150 -0.48 7.64 13.80
N TYR A 151 -1.31 7.40 12.78
CA TYR A 151 -2.52 8.18 12.55
C TYR A 151 -3.53 8.03 13.70
N PHE A 152 -3.82 6.80 14.12
CA PHE A 152 -4.76 6.55 15.21
C PHE A 152 -4.25 7.09 16.54
N SER A 153 -2.95 6.94 16.83
CA SER A 153 -2.33 7.53 18.01
C SER A 153 -2.47 9.05 18.02
N ASP A 154 -2.20 9.73 16.90
CA ASP A 154 -2.32 11.18 16.79
C ASP A 154 -3.79 11.63 16.95
N ALA A 155 -4.75 10.88 16.40
CA ALA A 155 -6.18 11.14 16.52
C ALA A 155 -6.67 11.00 17.98
N ILE A 156 -6.22 9.96 18.70
CA ILE A 156 -6.56 9.73 20.12
C ILE A 156 -5.99 10.85 21.00
N HIS A 157 -4.73 11.23 20.76
CA HIS A 157 -4.04 12.26 21.55
C HIS A 157 -4.33 13.69 21.08
N LYS A 158 -5.23 13.88 20.10
CA LYS A 158 -5.59 15.17 19.49
C LYS A 158 -4.37 16.01 19.08
N ARG A 159 -3.32 15.36 18.59
CA ARG A 159 -2.08 16.04 18.15
C ARG A 159 -2.32 16.70 16.80
N GLU A 160 -1.76 17.90 16.63
CA GLU A 160 -1.78 18.55 15.32
C GLU A 160 -0.95 17.76 14.30
N ALA A 161 -1.51 17.58 13.11
CA ALA A 161 -0.83 16.87 12.02
C ALA A 161 0.32 17.73 11.46
N LYS A 162 1.54 17.51 11.97
CA LYS A 162 2.76 18.07 11.37
C LYS A 162 3.23 17.19 10.22
N TRP A 163 3.13 17.71 9.01
CA TRP A 163 3.54 17.00 7.80
C TRP A 163 5.04 17.18 7.56
N TYR A 164 5.77 16.08 7.55
CA TYR A 164 7.18 16.09 7.16
C TYR A 164 7.33 16.54 5.70
N LYS A 165 8.27 17.45 5.43
CA LYS A 165 8.68 17.81 4.07
C LYS A 165 9.93 17.00 3.75
N THR A 166 9.92 16.26 2.65
CA THR A 166 11.08 15.46 2.23
C THR A 166 12.27 16.38 2.02
N GLU A 167 13.39 16.04 2.64
CA GLU A 167 14.70 16.64 2.37
C GLU A 167 15.10 16.26 0.93
N ARG A 168 15.59 17.25 0.16
CA ARG A 168 16.12 17.06 -1.19
C ARG A 168 17.61 17.34 -1.11
N PHE A 169 18.42 16.41 -1.60
CA PHE A 169 19.86 16.56 -1.73
C PHE A 169 20.17 16.85 -3.20
#